data_AF-A0A640MPH9-F1
#
_entry.id   AF-A0A640MPH9-F1
#
_cell.length_a   1.000
_cell.length_b   1.000
_cell.length_c   1.000
_cell.angle_alpha   90.00
_cell.angle_beta   90.00
_cell.angle_gamma   90.00
#
_symmetry.space_group_name_H-M   'P 1'
#
loop_
_entity.id
_entity.type
_entity.pdbx_description
1 polymer ?
#
loop_
_entity_poly.entity_id
_entity_poly.type
_entity_poly.pdbx_seq_one_letter_code
_entity_poly.pdbx_strand_id
1 'polypeptide(L)'
;MLFIVIALSRIRVLLISKRNEQELLESGGKEYGKIVSKLLAIFHTLFYFCALFEGIYKKVQFDGIGLIGTLIIGISFFILIKVIQILGKYWTVKLIFADKHTLNTNWLF
;
A
#
# COMPACT_ATOMS: atom_id res chain seq x y z
N MET A 1 -8.69 13.39 -12.36
CA MET A 1 -8.83 11.98 -12.80
C MET A 1 -7.75 11.07 -12.22
N LEU A 2 -6.44 11.37 -12.37
CA LEU A 2 -5.34 10.52 -11.88
C LEU A 2 -5.40 10.17 -10.38
N PHE A 3 -5.71 11.16 -9.53
CA PHE A 3 -5.84 10.93 -8.09
C PHE A 3 -6.90 9.87 -7.73
N ILE A 4 -8.03 9.85 -8.43
CA ILE A 4 -9.11 8.87 -8.20
C ILE A 4 -8.62 7.46 -8.54
N VAL A 5 -7.90 7.30 -9.65
CA VAL A 5 -7.32 6.01 -10.05
C VAL A 5 -6.34 5.51 -8.97
N ILE A 6 -5.48 6.40 -8.47
CA ILE A 6 -4.54 6.07 -7.39
C ILE A 6 -5.31 5.69 -6.12
N ALA A 7 -6.32 6.45 -5.71
CA ALA A 7 -7.13 6.16 -4.53
C ALA A 7 -7.84 4.80 -4.63
N LEU A 8 -8.44 4.50 -5.79
CA LEU A 8 -9.09 3.21 -6.04
C LEU A 8 -8.07 2.06 -6.00
N SER A 9 -6.89 2.24 -6.58
CA SER A 9 -5.84 1.22 -6.54
C SER A 9 -5.38 0.94 -5.10
N ARG A 10 -5.26 1.97 -4.25
CA ARG A 10 -4.96 1.83 -2.82
C ARG A 10 -6.05 1.05 -2.09
N ILE A 11 -7.33 1.33 -2.36
CA ILE A 11 -8.44 0.58 -1.75
C ILE A 11 -8.36 -0.90 -2.13
N ARG A 12 -8.11 -1.24 -3.41
CA ARG A 12 -7.95 -2.65 -3.84
C ARG A 12 -6.82 -3.35 -3.09
N VAL A 13 -5.68 -2.68 -2.95
CA VAL A 13 -4.52 -3.18 -2.21
C VAL A 13 -4.87 -3.43 -0.73
N LEU A 14 -5.61 -2.52 -0.09
CA LEU A 14 -6.09 -2.71 1.28
C LEU A 14 -7.07 -3.89 1.42
N LEU A 15 -7.95 -4.10 0.44
CA LEU A 15 -8.87 -5.25 0.44
C LEU A 15 -8.13 -6.58 0.35
N ILE A 16 -7.11 -6.67 -0.52
CA ILE A 16 -6.24 -7.85 -0.61
C ILE A 16 -5.55 -8.09 0.74
N SER A 17 -5.00 -7.05 1.36
CA SER A 17 -4.35 -7.15 2.67
C SER A 17 -5.32 -7.64 3.75
N LYS A 18 -6.57 -7.18 3.73
CA LYS A 18 -7.56 -7.57 4.75
C LYS A 18 -7.96 -9.03 4.63
N ARG A 19 -8.10 -9.54 3.40
CA ARG A 19 -8.35 -10.95 3.13
C ARG A 19 -7.19 -11.81 3.63
N ASN A 20 -5.96 -11.45 3.25
CA ASN A 20 -4.75 -12.16 3.68
C ASN A 20 -4.55 -12.10 5.19
N GLU A 21 -4.84 -10.97 5.83
CA GLU A 21 -4.82 -10.83 7.29
C GLU A 21 -5.76 -11.84 7.94
N GLN A 22 -6.99 -11.97 7.45
CA GLN A 22 -7.94 -12.93 8.00
C GLN A 22 -7.44 -14.37 7.86
N GLU A 23 -6.97 -14.76 6.67
CA GLU A 23 -6.42 -16.09 6.42
C GLU A 23 -5.18 -16.39 7.30
N LEU A 24 -4.32 -15.38 7.54
CA LEU A 24 -3.15 -15.53 8.41
C LEU A 24 -3.52 -15.65 9.89
N LEU A 25 -4.48 -14.86 10.38
CA LEU A 25 -4.97 -14.97 11.75
C LEU A 25 -5.66 -16.31 12.01
N GLU A 26 -6.46 -16.81 11.05
CA GLU A 26 -7.08 -18.15 11.11
C GLU A 26 -6.02 -19.27 11.13
N SER A 27 -4.88 -19.08 10.44
CA SER A 27 -3.75 -20.01 10.46
C SER A 27 -2.89 -19.96 11.74
N GLY A 28 -3.29 -19.18 12.75
CA GLY A 28 -2.58 -19.02 14.02
C GLY A 28 -1.60 -17.85 14.07
N GLY A 29 -1.61 -16.98 13.07
CA GLY A 29 -0.76 -15.79 13.03
C GLY A 29 -1.08 -14.79 14.14
N LYS A 30 -0.06 -14.12 14.67
CA LYS A 30 -0.22 -13.05 15.66
C LYS A 30 0.15 -11.70 15.05
N GLU A 31 -0.72 -10.71 15.24
CA GLU A 31 -0.46 -9.32 14.86
C GLU A 31 0.47 -8.65 15.88
N TYR A 32 1.50 -7.98 15.40
CA TYR A 32 2.42 -7.19 16.20
C TYR A 32 2.35 -5.71 15.80
N GLY A 33 2.51 -4.82 16.78
CA GLY A 33 2.58 -3.38 16.49
C GLY A 33 1.27 -2.79 15.94
N LYS A 34 0.11 -3.31 16.35
CA LYS A 34 -1.24 -2.86 15.92
C LYS A 34 -1.43 -1.35 16.01
N ILE A 35 -0.93 -0.72 17.08
CA ILE A 35 -1.02 0.73 17.30
C ILE A 35 -0.20 1.48 16.24
N VAL A 36 1.05 1.08 16.02
CA VAL A 36 1.95 1.72 15.06
C VAL A 36 1.41 1.57 13.64
N SER A 37 0.98 0.37 13.26
CA SER A 37 0.39 0.10 11.94
C SER A 37 -0.87 0.94 11.70
N LYS A 38 -1.72 1.10 12.72
CA LYS A 38 -2.92 1.95 12.64
C LYS A 38 -2.54 3.43 12.50
N LEU A 39 -1.61 3.92 13.31
CA LEU A 39 -1.15 5.31 13.23
C LEU A 39 -0.54 5.63 11.86
N LEU A 40 0.30 4.72 11.35
CA LEU A 40 0.91 4.87 10.03
C LEU A 40 -0.15 4.98 8.93
N ALA A 41 -1.18 4.12 8.95
CA ALA A 41 -2.27 4.18 8.00
C ALA A 41 -3.07 5.51 8.08
N ILE A 42 -3.30 6.02 9.30
CA ILE A 42 -4.00 7.30 9.52
C ILE A 42 -3.17 8.46 8.97
N PHE A 43 -1.90 8.59 9.39
CA PHE A 43 -1.03 9.67 8.95
C PHE A 43 -0.81 9.64 7.44
N HIS A 44 -0.64 8.45 6.86
CA HIS A 44 -0.49 8.29 5.41
C HIS A 44 -1.74 8.74 4.66
N THR A 45 -2.93 8.38 5.16
CA THR A 45 -4.20 8.82 4.57
C THR A 45 -4.34 10.34 4.68
N LEU A 46 -4.05 10.91 5.86
CA LEU A 46 -4.13 12.34 6.10
C LEU A 46 -3.18 13.12 5.18
N PHE A 47 -1.95 12.64 5.00
CA PHE A 47 -0.98 13.23 4.09
C PHE A 47 -1.52 13.33 2.66
N TYR A 48 -2.14 12.27 2.13
CA TYR A 48 -2.75 12.30 0.80
C TYR A 48 -3.88 13.33 0.69
N PHE A 49 -4.73 13.46 1.72
CA PHE A 49 -5.81 14.46 1.74
C PHE A 49 -5.27 15.89 1.83
N CYS A 50 -4.25 16.13 2.66
CA CYS A 50 -3.57 17.42 2.75
C CYS A 50 -2.94 17.81 1.41
N ALA A 51 -2.20 16.90 0.77
CA ALA A 51 -1.57 17.13 -0.53
C ALA A 51 -2.62 17.41 -1.62
N LEU A 52 -3.75 16.69 -1.61
CA LEU A 52 -4.86 16.95 -2.52
C LEU A 52 -5.46 18.35 -2.32
N PHE A 53 -5.75 18.70 -1.06
CA PHE A 53 -6.33 19.99 -0.72
C PHE A 53 -5.39 21.15 -1.08
N GLU A 54 -4.10 21.01 -0.78
CA GLU A 54 -3.08 21.99 -1.15
C GLU A 54 -3.01 22.18 -2.67
N GLY A 55 -3.04 21.09 -3.44
CA GLY A 55 -3.04 21.15 -4.91
C GLY A 55 -4.26 21.89 -5.48
N ILE A 56 -5.44 21.65 -4.91
CA ILE A 56 -6.69 22.33 -5.28
C ILE A 56 -6.62 23.83 -4.90
N TYR A 57 -6.21 24.13 -3.67
CA TYR A 57 -6.17 25.51 -3.15
C TYR A 57 -5.17 26.38 -3.92
N LYS A 58 -3.96 25.86 -4.16
CA LYS A 58 -2.91 26.54 -4.93
C LYS A 58 -3.16 26.53 -6.45
N LYS A 59 -4.22 25.86 -6.92
CA LYS A 59 -4.55 25.67 -8.35
C LYS A 59 -3.34 25.18 -9.16
N VAL A 60 -2.60 24.23 -8.58
CA VAL A 60 -1.37 23.71 -9.19
C VAL A 60 -1.71 23.10 -10.55
N GLN A 61 -1.03 23.57 -11.59
CA GLN A 61 -1.15 23.02 -12.93
C GLN A 61 -0.23 21.82 -13.09
N PHE A 62 -0.65 20.86 -13.92
CA PHE A 62 0.18 19.72 -14.24
C PHE A 62 1.31 20.16 -15.16
N ASP A 63 2.53 20.19 -14.62
CA ASP A 63 3.75 20.59 -15.31
C ASP A 63 4.66 19.37 -15.58
N GLY A 64 5.86 19.62 -16.11
CA GLY A 64 6.84 18.56 -16.36
C GLY A 64 7.24 17.79 -15.09
N ILE A 65 7.22 18.44 -13.92
CA ILE A 65 7.51 17.80 -12.63
C ILE A 65 6.36 16.85 -12.26
N GLY A 66 5.11 17.27 -12.44
CA GLY A 66 3.93 16.44 -12.28
C GLY A 66 3.95 15.19 -13.16
N LEU A 67 4.46 15.30 -14.40
CA LEU A 67 4.63 14.16 -15.31
C LEU A 67 5.66 13.16 -14.78
N ILE A 68 6.83 13.61 -14.37
CA ILE A 68 7.88 12.74 -13.80
C ILE A 68 7.36 12.03 -12.55
N GLY A 69 6.72 12.77 -11.64
CA GLY A 69 6.10 12.19 -10.44
C GLY A 69 5.06 11.12 -10.77
N THR A 70 4.24 11.35 -11.80
CA THR A 70 3.25 10.37 -12.27
C THR A 70 3.91 9.10 -12.81
N LEU A 71 5.00 9.21 -13.57
CA LEU A 71 5.74 8.07 -14.08
C LEU A 71 6.36 7.24 -12.95
N ILE A 72 6.99 7.90 -11.96
CA ILE A 72 7.58 7.24 -10.79
C ILE A 72 6.51 6.49 -10.00
N ILE A 73 5.35 7.11 -9.78
CA ILE A 73 4.21 6.46 -9.12
C ILE A 73 3.75 5.24 -9.93
N GLY A 74 3.63 5.36 -11.25
CA GLY A 74 3.26 4.26 -12.13
C GLY A 74 4.18 3.04 -12.01
N ILE A 75 5.50 3.27 -12.07
CA ILE A 75 6.52 2.22 -11.88
C ILE A 75 6.41 1.61 -10.47
N SER A 76 6.24 2.44 -9.44
CA SER A 76 6.11 1.98 -8.05
C SER A 76 4.89 1.07 -7.87
N PHE A 77 3.76 1.40 -8.50
CA PHE A 77 2.57 0.56 -8.48
C PHE A 77 2.77 -0.76 -9.22
N PHE A 78 3.49 -0.77 -10.33
CA PHE A 78 3.82 -1.99 -11.05
C PHE A 78 4.63 -2.95 -10.17
N ILE A 79 5.69 -2.45 -9.52
CA ILE A 79 6.50 -3.23 -8.59
C ILE A 79 5.66 -3.72 -7.42
N LEU A 80 4.80 -2.87 -6.85
CA LEU A 80 3.89 -3.26 -5.76
C LEU A 80 2.98 -4.43 -6.17
N ILE A 81 2.41 -4.41 -7.38
CA ILE A 81 1.58 -5.52 -7.87
C ILE A 81 2.40 -6.80 -7.99
N LYS A 82 3.65 -6.72 -8.49
CA LYS A 82 4.55 -7.87 -8.56
C LYS A 82 4.86 -8.44 -7.17
N VAL A 83 5.15 -7.58 -6.19
CA VAL A 83 5.37 -7.97 -4.78
C VAL A 83 4.15 -8.71 -4.22
N ILE A 84 2.95 -8.15 -4.42
CA ILE A 84 1.69 -8.76 -3.96
C ILE A 84 1.50 -10.14 -4.59
N GLN A 85 1.80 -10.30 -5.88
CA GLN A 85 1.71 -11.59 -6.56
C GLN A 85 2.73 -12.61 -6.04
N ILE A 86 3.96 -12.18 -5.75
CA ILE A 86 5.05 -13.07 -5.28
C ILE A 86 4.80 -13.54 -3.85
N LEU A 87 4.32 -12.67 -2.95
CA LEU A 87 3.99 -13.03 -1.57
C LEU A 87 2.63 -13.73 -1.44
N GLY A 88 1.69 -13.43 -2.34
CA GLY A 88 0.35 -14.00 -2.33
C GLY A 88 -0.33 -13.80 -0.97
N LYS A 89 -0.67 -14.91 -0.31
CA LYS A 89 -1.35 -14.94 1.00
C LYS A 89 -0.54 -14.34 2.15
N TYR A 90 0.78 -14.24 2.02
CA TYR A 90 1.65 -13.67 3.06
C TYR A 90 1.75 -12.15 2.99
N TRP A 91 1.22 -11.53 1.94
CA TRP A 91 1.27 -10.08 1.79
C TRP A 91 0.22 -9.41 2.67
N THR A 92 0.66 -8.69 3.70
CA THR A 92 -0.20 -7.87 4.56
C THR A 92 0.43 -6.50 4.83
N VAL A 93 -0.42 -5.48 4.94
CA VAL A 93 0.00 -4.12 5.35
C VAL A 93 0.33 -4.08 6.84
N LYS A 94 -0.31 -4.94 7.63
CA LYS A 94 -0.02 -5.13 9.05
C LYS A 94 1.05 -6.19 9.23
N LEU A 95 1.79 -6.05 10.33
CA LEU A 95 2.86 -6.97 10.67
C LEU A 95 2.27 -8.19 11.40
N ILE A 96 2.19 -9.32 10.71
CA ILE A 96 1.64 -10.57 11.23
C ILE A 96 2.71 -11.66 11.09
N PHE A 97 3.03 -12.34 12.18
CA PHE A 97 3.91 -13.50 12.14
C PHE A 97 3.08 -14.78 12.25
N ALA A 98 3.27 -15.70 11.31
CA ALA A 98 2.71 -17.05 11.34
C ALA A 98 3.84 -18.08 11.54
N ASP A 99 3.63 -19.07 12.39
CA ASP A 99 4.67 -20.01 12.84
C ASP A 99 5.27 -20.88 11.72
N LYS A 100 4.55 -21.05 10.60
CA LYS A 100 5.01 -21.79 9.40
C LYS A 100 5.14 -20.87 8.18
N HIS A 101 6.06 -19.91 8.25
CA HIS A 101 6.37 -19.04 7.12
C HIS A 101 7.56 -19.57 6.31
N THR A 102 7.36 -19.89 5.02
CA THR A 102 8.46 -20.15 4.09
C THR A 102 9.03 -18.82 3.61
N LEU A 103 10.30 -18.55 3.90
CA LEU A 103 10.97 -17.34 3.39
C LEU A 103 11.02 -17.37 1.87
N ASN A 104 10.60 -16.28 1.24
CA ASN A 104 10.68 -16.12 -0.20
C ASN A 104 12.02 -15.50 -0.57
N THR A 105 12.87 -16.24 -1.29
CA THR A 105 14.23 -15.82 -1.70
C THR A 105 14.29 -15.34 -3.14
N ASN A 106 13.15 -14.97 -3.74
CA ASN A 106 13.13 -14.36 -5.07
C ASN A 106 13.94 -13.06 -5.08
N TRP A 107 14.61 -12.78 -6.20
CA TRP A 107 15.46 -11.60 -6.40
C TRP A 107 14.81 -10.24 -6.07
N LEU A 108 13.48 -10.17 -6.03
CA LEU A 108 12.78 -8.95 -5.66
C LEU A 108 12.83 -8.62 -4.14
N PHE A 109 13.36 -9.54 -3.32
CA PHE A 109 13.52 -9.44 -1.86
C PHE A 109 15.00 -9.56 -1.46
#